data_AF-A0A933CBD4-F1
#
_entry.id   AF-A0A933CBD4-F1
#
_cell.length_a   1.000
_cell.length_b   1.000
_cell.length_c   1.000
_cell.angle_alpha   90.00
_cell.angle_beta   90.00
_cell.angle_gamma   90.00
#
_symmetry.space_group_name_H-M   'P 1'
#
loop_
_entity.id
_entity.type
_entity.pdbx_description
1 polymer ?
#
loop_
_entity_poly.entity_id
_entity_poly.type
_entity_poly.pdbx_seq_one_letter_code
_entity_poly.pdbx_strand_id
1 'polypeptide(L)'
;MRRFLLLSAALASSACQEPAPEPEAAPAAPSAGARPAGAPSGGDVAFAPRLRGRELEEKVERALARMRAADYDGAYEELGEALAAGRGPAAERAARELEQVQARLLAIPPVPAGEVVSQPARFLDRPVSLRGRFAPGGSAGSAGQYFWLLSGRERVQCRYHRLHADAKKAALGLAEGTGLLVRGKLRSAGASSYLDLVLFRIERS
;
A
#
# COMPACT_ATOMS: atom_id res chain seq x y z
N MET A 1 45.40 -45.30 8.20
CA MET A 1 45.88 -45.42 9.59
C MET A 1 44.98 -44.59 10.50
N ARG A 2 44.48 -45.22 11.60
CA ARG A 2 44.09 -44.68 12.93
C ARG A 2 43.26 -43.38 12.97
N ARG A 3 41.92 -43.38 13.19
CA ARG A 3 41.13 -43.54 14.45
C ARG A 3 41.59 -42.66 15.63
N PHE A 4 40.70 -41.81 16.15
CA PHE A 4 40.27 -41.61 17.56
C PHE A 4 39.41 -40.32 17.62
N LEU A 5 38.07 -40.37 17.66
CA LEU A 5 37.20 -40.46 18.86
C LEU A 5 37.68 -39.57 20.03
N LEU A 6 36.86 -38.59 20.45
CA LEU A 6 36.36 -38.53 21.84
C LEU A 6 35.24 -37.49 22.02
N LEU A 7 34.10 -38.04 22.41
CA LEU A 7 32.94 -37.46 23.09
C LEU A 7 33.32 -37.16 24.56
N SER A 8 32.86 -36.05 25.14
CA SER A 8 32.67 -35.81 26.60
C SER A 8 31.91 -34.48 26.74
N ALA A 9 30.62 -34.38 27.02
CA ALA A 9 29.81 -34.89 28.14
C ALA A 9 30.22 -34.32 29.52
N ALA A 10 29.49 -33.25 29.88
CA ALA A 10 28.78 -33.04 31.15
C ALA A 10 29.51 -32.71 32.47
N LEU A 11 28.74 -31.93 33.26
CA LEU A 11 28.77 -31.67 34.71
C LEU A 11 29.60 -30.45 35.16
N ALA A 12 29.18 -29.63 36.13
CA ALA A 12 27.92 -29.35 36.81
C ALA A 12 28.19 -28.20 37.83
N SER A 13 27.12 -27.55 38.27
CA SER A 13 26.98 -26.87 39.58
C SER A 13 27.62 -25.47 39.70
N SER A 14 27.05 -24.45 40.37
CA SER A 14 25.88 -24.38 41.26
C SER A 14 25.56 -22.90 41.58
N ALA A 15 24.50 -22.73 42.39
CA ALA A 15 24.04 -21.56 43.16
C ALA A 15 22.89 -20.77 42.49
N CYS A 16 21.63 -21.17 42.72
CA CYS A 16 20.80 -20.92 43.92
C CYS A 16 20.28 -19.48 43.99
N GLN A 17 18.99 -19.26 43.73
CA GLN A 17 18.04 -18.96 44.81
C GLN A 17 16.58 -19.20 44.39
N GLU A 18 15.83 -19.61 45.41
CA GLU A 18 14.54 -20.29 45.48
C GLU A 18 13.28 -19.40 45.30
N PRO A 19 12.07 -20.02 45.23
CA PRO A 19 10.85 -19.51 44.60
C PRO A 19 9.83 -18.89 45.58
N ALA A 20 8.76 -18.30 45.03
CA ALA A 20 7.41 -18.42 45.60
C ALA A 20 6.29 -18.12 44.56
N PRO A 21 5.20 -18.91 44.54
CA PRO A 21 3.97 -18.75 43.72
C PRO A 21 2.89 -17.95 44.52
N GLU A 22 1.68 -17.55 44.09
CA GLU A 22 0.61 -18.06 43.22
C GLU A 22 -0.30 -16.91 42.72
N PRO A 23 -1.17 -17.15 41.73
CA PRO A 23 -2.15 -16.19 41.21
C PRO A 23 -3.48 -16.25 42.00
N GLU A 24 -4.00 -15.10 42.44
CA GLU A 24 -5.31 -15.01 43.07
C GLU A 24 -6.37 -14.55 42.04
N ALA A 25 -7.41 -15.36 41.86
CA ALA A 25 -8.55 -15.08 41.01
C ALA A 25 -9.84 -14.94 41.85
N ALA A 26 -10.61 -13.90 41.52
CA ALA A 26 -12.07 -13.68 41.69
C ALA A 26 -12.59 -13.31 43.11
N PRO A 27 -13.72 -12.56 43.26
CA PRO A 27 -14.88 -12.46 42.35
C PRO A 27 -15.47 -11.06 42.09
N ALA A 28 -16.47 -11.04 41.19
CA ALA A 28 -17.21 -9.89 40.67
C ALA A 28 -18.19 -9.24 41.67
N ALA A 29 -18.48 -7.94 41.46
CA ALA A 29 -19.77 -7.35 41.78
C ALA A 29 -20.13 -6.21 40.79
N PRO A 30 -21.42 -6.00 40.50
CA PRO A 30 -21.92 -5.27 39.34
C PRO A 30 -22.12 -3.77 39.65
N SER A 31 -21.95 -2.92 38.64
CA SER A 31 -22.65 -1.64 38.61
C SER A 31 -23.16 -1.37 37.22
N ALA A 32 -24.48 -1.56 37.12
CA ALA A 32 -25.31 -0.98 36.09
C ALA A 32 -25.21 0.54 36.13
N GLY A 33 -25.15 1.18 34.96
CA GLY A 33 -25.40 2.60 34.87
C GLY A 33 -24.93 3.22 33.57
N ALA A 34 -25.90 3.54 32.70
CA ALA A 34 -25.84 4.49 31.59
C ALA A 34 -25.31 4.00 30.22
N ARG A 35 -26.24 3.43 29.43
CA ARG A 35 -26.41 3.90 28.04
C ARG A 35 -27.03 5.31 28.10
N PRO A 36 -26.61 6.23 27.21
CA PRO A 36 -27.38 6.45 25.97
C PRO A 36 -26.50 6.13 24.75
N ALA A 37 -27.01 5.39 23.77
CA ALA A 37 -27.75 5.93 22.62
C ALA A 37 -26.84 6.74 21.67
N GLY A 38 -26.52 6.10 20.54
CA GLY A 38 -26.46 6.76 19.24
C GLY A 38 -25.31 7.71 18.97
N ALA A 39 -24.24 7.19 18.37
CA ALA A 39 -23.68 7.84 17.19
C ALA A 39 -23.07 6.75 16.29
N PRO A 40 -23.50 6.62 15.02
CA PRO A 40 -22.77 5.79 14.08
C PRO A 40 -21.35 6.34 13.99
N SER A 41 -20.35 5.48 14.17
CA SER A 41 -18.98 5.75 13.73
C SER A 41 -19.02 5.83 12.20
N GLY A 42 -19.45 6.99 11.72
CA GLY A 42 -19.32 7.39 10.34
C GLY A 42 -17.83 7.47 10.09
N GLY A 43 -17.30 6.49 9.35
CA GLY A 43 -16.05 6.70 8.68
C GLY A 43 -16.21 7.99 7.89
N ASP A 44 -15.38 8.99 8.22
CA ASP A 44 -15.20 10.17 7.40
C ASP A 44 -14.71 9.69 6.03
N VAL A 45 -15.67 9.37 5.17
CA VAL A 45 -15.47 9.38 3.74
C VAL A 45 -15.20 10.84 3.46
N ALA A 46 -13.92 11.20 3.36
CA ALA A 46 -13.51 12.53 2.94
C ALA A 46 -14.41 12.95 1.79
N PHE A 47 -15.30 13.91 2.06
CA PHE A 47 -16.21 14.45 1.07
C PHE A 47 -15.32 15.17 0.07
N ALA A 48 -14.94 14.47 -1.00
CA ALA A 48 -14.32 15.11 -2.14
C ALA A 48 -15.31 16.22 -2.57
N PRO A 49 -14.90 17.50 -2.57
CA PRO A 49 -15.80 18.57 -2.95
C PRO A 49 -16.33 18.26 -4.35
N ARG A 50 -17.66 18.23 -4.49
CA ARG A 50 -18.28 18.02 -5.80
C ARG A 50 -17.93 19.21 -6.69
N LEU A 51 -16.97 19.02 -7.59
CA LEU A 51 -16.57 20.04 -8.55
C LEU A 51 -17.77 20.36 -9.44
N ARG A 52 -18.07 21.65 -9.62
CA ARG A 52 -19.16 22.09 -10.50
C ARG A 52 -18.65 22.20 -11.94
N GLY A 53 -19.54 22.00 -12.93
CA GLY A 53 -19.24 21.76 -14.35
C GLY A 53 -17.95 22.40 -14.89
N ARG A 54 -17.80 23.72 -14.77
CA ARG A 54 -16.62 24.45 -15.27
C ARG A 54 -15.29 24.05 -14.60
N GLU A 55 -15.27 23.84 -13.28
CA GLU A 55 -14.06 23.44 -12.55
C GLU A 55 -13.63 22.02 -12.94
N LEU A 56 -14.60 21.14 -13.19
CA LEU A 56 -14.35 19.78 -13.65
C LEU A 56 -13.77 19.77 -15.07
N GLU A 57 -14.34 20.58 -15.97
CA GLU A 57 -13.82 20.75 -17.33
C GLU A 57 -12.40 21.31 -17.33
N GLU A 58 -12.14 22.35 -16.54
CA GLU A 58 -10.79 22.93 -16.39
C GLU A 58 -9.79 21.89 -15.88
N LYS A 59 -10.21 21.01 -14.95
CA LYS A 59 -9.38 19.92 -14.44
C LYS A 59 -9.05 18.88 -15.52
N VAL A 60 -10.04 18.49 -16.32
CA VAL A 60 -9.84 17.59 -17.46
C VAL A 60 -8.89 18.23 -18.48
N GLU A 61 -9.06 19.51 -18.80
CA GLU A 61 -8.17 20.19 -19.75
C GLU A 61 -6.73 20.33 -19.24
N ARG A 62 -6.53 20.56 -17.93
CA ARG A 62 -5.18 20.50 -17.32
C ARG A 62 -4.57 19.11 -17.47
N ALA A 63 -5.33 18.05 -17.24
CA ALA A 63 -4.83 16.70 -17.40
C ALA A 63 -4.43 16.41 -18.86
N LEU A 64 -5.22 16.86 -19.82
CA LEU A 64 -4.90 16.73 -21.25
C LEU A 64 -3.65 17.54 -21.63
N ALA A 65 -3.45 18.71 -21.03
CA ALA A 65 -2.22 19.47 -21.21
C ALA A 65 -1.00 18.71 -20.69
N ARG A 66 -1.10 18.05 -19.53
CA ARG A 66 -0.05 17.18 -18.99
C ARG A 66 0.24 15.99 -19.91
N MET A 67 -0.79 15.34 -20.48
CA MET A 67 -0.61 14.27 -21.46
C MET A 67 0.16 14.74 -22.70
N ARG A 68 -0.14 15.95 -23.21
CA ARG A 68 0.60 16.55 -24.33
C ARG A 68 2.07 16.85 -23.98
N ALA A 69 2.34 17.15 -22.71
CA ALA A 69 3.69 17.31 -22.18
C ALA A 69 4.36 15.98 -21.76
N ALA A 70 3.76 14.83 -22.07
CA ALA A 70 4.20 13.49 -21.68
C ALA A 70 4.28 13.24 -20.15
N ASP A 71 3.64 14.09 -19.33
CA ASP A 71 3.46 13.89 -17.89
C ASP A 71 2.21 13.03 -17.63
N TYR A 72 2.34 11.73 -17.88
CA TYR A 72 1.24 10.78 -17.73
C TYR A 72 0.86 10.51 -16.26
N ASP A 73 1.81 10.60 -15.32
CA ASP A 73 1.52 10.42 -13.89
C ASP A 73 0.67 11.57 -13.38
N GLY A 74 1.06 12.81 -13.68
CA GLY A 74 0.26 13.98 -13.29
C GLY A 74 -1.10 14.02 -13.99
N ALA A 75 -1.17 13.59 -15.25
CA ALA A 75 -2.45 13.45 -15.96
C ALA A 75 -3.37 12.42 -15.29
N TYR A 76 -2.83 11.27 -14.88
CA TYR A 76 -3.59 10.23 -14.20
C TYR A 76 -4.18 10.73 -12.87
N GLU A 77 -3.39 11.43 -12.07
CA GLU A 77 -3.85 12.00 -10.79
C GLU A 77 -5.01 12.99 -11.01
N GLU A 78 -4.87 13.94 -11.94
CA GLU A 78 -5.90 14.95 -12.22
C GLU A 78 -7.20 14.33 -12.78
N LEU A 79 -7.09 13.35 -13.70
CA LEU A 79 -8.24 12.63 -14.25
C LEU A 79 -8.94 11.76 -13.21
N GLY A 80 -8.18 11.08 -12.36
CA GLY A 80 -8.72 10.28 -11.26
C GLY A 80 -9.48 11.14 -10.25
N GLU A 81 -8.94 12.30 -9.91
CA GLU A 81 -9.61 13.27 -9.03
C GLU A 81 -10.86 13.89 -9.69
N ALA A 82 -10.79 14.20 -10.98
CA ALA A 82 -11.96 14.66 -11.75
C ALA A 82 -13.10 13.63 -11.73
N LEU A 83 -12.76 12.35 -11.97
CA LEU A 83 -13.72 11.25 -11.96
C LEU A 83 -14.34 11.03 -10.56
N ALA A 84 -13.55 11.17 -9.49
CA ALA A 84 -14.03 11.04 -8.13
C ALA A 84 -14.96 12.19 -7.70
N ALA A 85 -14.74 13.40 -8.22
CA ALA A 85 -15.44 14.61 -7.81
C ALA A 85 -16.76 14.87 -8.57
N GLY A 86 -16.99 14.22 -9.72
CA GLY A 86 -18.00 14.68 -10.68
C GLY A 86 -18.85 13.58 -11.32
N ARG A 87 -19.90 14.02 -12.01
CA ARG A 87 -20.72 13.22 -12.93
C ARG A 87 -21.04 14.07 -14.17
N GLY A 88 -21.46 13.42 -15.26
CA GLY A 88 -21.85 14.08 -16.51
C GLY A 88 -20.76 14.01 -17.60
N PRO A 89 -20.92 14.76 -18.70
CA PRO A 89 -20.10 14.60 -19.91
C PRO A 89 -18.59 14.76 -19.68
N ALA A 90 -18.20 15.69 -18.81
CA ALA A 90 -16.80 15.91 -18.46
C ALA A 90 -16.22 14.73 -17.64
N ALA A 91 -16.99 14.13 -16.74
CA ALA A 91 -16.57 12.94 -16.00
C ALA A 91 -16.47 11.70 -16.91
N GLU A 92 -17.39 11.55 -17.86
CA GLU A 92 -17.33 10.49 -18.88
C GLU A 92 -16.12 10.65 -19.79
N ARG A 93 -15.80 11.88 -20.19
CA ARG A 93 -14.55 12.18 -20.91
C ARG A 93 -13.35 11.83 -20.04
N ALA A 94 -13.33 12.23 -18.77
CA ALA A 94 -12.25 11.91 -17.85
C ALA A 94 -12.02 10.39 -17.74
N ALA A 95 -13.09 9.60 -17.65
CA ALA A 95 -13.02 8.13 -17.62
C ALA A 95 -12.34 7.56 -18.88
N ARG A 96 -12.76 8.00 -20.09
CA ARG A 96 -12.16 7.53 -21.35
C ARG A 96 -10.69 7.90 -21.50
N GLU A 97 -10.31 9.10 -21.08
CA GLU A 97 -8.90 9.53 -21.11
C GLU A 97 -8.07 8.80 -20.05
N LEU A 98 -8.65 8.52 -18.88
CA LEU A 98 -7.99 7.79 -17.81
C LEU A 98 -7.59 6.37 -18.27
N GLU A 99 -8.44 5.67 -19.01
CA GLU A 99 -8.12 4.36 -19.59
C GLU A 99 -6.90 4.43 -20.53
N GLN A 100 -6.84 5.46 -21.39
CA GLN A 100 -5.70 5.66 -22.29
C GLN A 100 -4.41 5.96 -21.52
N VAL A 101 -4.48 6.83 -20.50
CA VAL A 101 -3.33 7.15 -19.64
C VAL A 101 -2.87 5.92 -18.87
N GLN A 102 -3.78 5.12 -18.33
CA GLN A 102 -3.44 3.85 -17.67
C GLN A 102 -2.67 2.91 -18.60
N ALA A 103 -3.13 2.73 -19.84
CA ALA A 103 -2.45 1.91 -20.82
C ALA A 103 -1.01 2.40 -21.10
N ARG A 104 -0.82 3.73 -21.21
CA ARG A 104 0.50 4.35 -21.38
C ARG A 104 1.41 4.14 -20.18
N LEU A 105 0.90 4.35 -18.97
CA LEU A 105 1.66 4.16 -17.73
C LEU A 105 2.08 2.71 -17.53
N LEU A 106 1.19 1.76 -17.85
CA LEU A 106 1.47 0.32 -17.77
C LEU A 106 2.44 -0.18 -18.86
N ALA A 107 2.65 0.59 -19.93
CA ALA A 107 3.64 0.30 -20.97
C ALA A 107 5.06 0.78 -20.59
N ILE A 108 5.20 1.63 -19.57
CA ILE A 108 6.51 2.08 -19.09
C ILE A 108 7.27 0.88 -18.50
N PRO A 109 8.50 0.59 -18.98
CA PRO A 109 9.26 -0.56 -18.50
C PRO A 109 9.47 -0.53 -16.97
N PRO A 110 9.27 -1.67 -16.29
CA PRO A 110 9.53 -1.74 -14.86
C PRO A 110 11.03 -1.70 -14.56
N VAL A 111 11.39 -1.01 -13.48
CA VAL A 111 12.74 -1.00 -12.92
C VAL A 111 12.92 -2.27 -12.06
N PRO A 112 14.10 -2.89 -12.05
CA PRO A 112 14.38 -3.98 -11.12
C PRO A 112 14.24 -3.53 -9.66
N ALA A 113 13.52 -4.30 -8.84
CA ALA A 113 13.28 -3.93 -7.43
C ALA A 113 14.58 -3.78 -6.64
N GLY A 114 15.60 -4.60 -6.93
CA GLY A 114 16.92 -4.49 -6.29
C GLY A 114 17.63 -3.16 -6.56
N GLU A 115 17.41 -2.54 -7.72
CA GLU A 115 17.96 -1.21 -7.99
C GLU A 115 17.26 -0.16 -7.12
N VAL A 116 15.94 -0.25 -6.98
CA VAL A 116 15.14 0.68 -6.16
C VAL A 116 15.49 0.54 -4.68
N VAL A 117 15.68 -0.68 -4.17
CA VAL A 117 16.02 -0.94 -2.76
C VAL A 117 17.46 -0.56 -2.45
N SER A 118 18.42 -0.84 -3.34
CA SER A 118 19.83 -0.53 -3.10
C SER A 118 20.17 0.96 -3.27
N GLN A 119 19.41 1.69 -4.08
CA GLN A 119 19.69 3.09 -4.41
C GLN A 119 18.44 3.98 -4.26
N PRO A 120 17.78 4.00 -3.08
CA PRO A 120 16.49 4.67 -2.91
C PRO A 120 16.56 6.17 -3.20
N ALA A 121 17.70 6.82 -2.93
CA ALA A 121 17.91 8.23 -3.22
C ALA A 121 17.74 8.61 -4.70
N ARG A 122 18.03 7.70 -5.65
CA ARG A 122 17.86 7.94 -7.10
C ARG A 122 16.40 7.94 -7.54
N PHE A 123 15.53 7.33 -6.75
CA PHE A 123 14.12 7.10 -7.06
C PHE A 123 13.18 7.84 -6.11
N LEU A 124 13.70 8.42 -5.02
CA LEU A 124 12.90 9.16 -4.06
C LEU A 124 12.12 10.27 -4.78
N ASP A 125 10.84 10.32 -4.48
CA ASP A 125 9.86 11.22 -5.08
C ASP A 125 9.68 11.11 -6.61
N ARG A 126 10.14 10.02 -7.22
CA ARG A 126 9.95 9.74 -8.64
C ARG A 126 8.94 8.60 -8.84
N PRO A 127 8.14 8.66 -9.92
CA PRO A 127 7.28 7.55 -10.29
C PRO A 127 8.14 6.40 -10.83
N VAL A 128 7.89 5.19 -10.32
CA VAL A 128 8.56 3.96 -10.72
C VAL A 128 7.55 2.85 -10.94
N SER A 129 7.83 2.00 -11.92
CA SER A 129 7.09 0.76 -12.15
C SER A 129 7.92 -0.41 -11.64
N LEU A 130 7.31 -1.35 -10.92
CA LEU A 130 7.97 -2.55 -10.40
C LEU A 130 7.15 -3.78 -10.73
N ARG A 131 7.83 -4.92 -10.88
CA ARG A 131 7.20 -6.24 -11.02
C ARG A 131 7.55 -7.14 -9.85
N GLY A 132 6.59 -7.96 -9.44
CA GLY A 132 6.81 -8.95 -8.41
C GLY A 132 5.56 -9.76 -8.11
N ARG A 133 5.59 -10.48 -6.99
CA ARG A 133 4.47 -11.26 -6.48
C ARG A 133 3.87 -10.58 -5.27
N PHE A 134 2.55 -10.60 -5.19
CA PHE A 134 1.81 -10.14 -4.04
C PHE A 134 2.11 -11.02 -2.83
N ALA A 135 2.38 -10.39 -1.70
CA ALA A 135 2.30 -11.02 -0.39
C ALA A 135 1.49 -10.12 0.55
N PRO A 136 0.61 -10.69 1.38
CA PRO A 136 -0.24 -9.92 2.28
C PRO A 136 0.62 -9.08 3.23
N GLY A 137 0.18 -7.84 3.44
CA GLY A 137 0.75 -6.92 4.42
C GLY A 137 -0.21 -6.71 5.59
N GLY A 138 -0.13 -5.53 6.19
CA GLY A 138 -0.96 -5.16 7.34
C GLY A 138 -1.40 -3.70 7.28
N SER A 139 -1.67 -3.14 8.46
CA SER A 139 -1.96 -1.71 8.60
C SER A 139 -0.67 -0.93 8.85
N ALA A 140 -0.49 0.21 8.17
CA ALA A 140 0.59 1.16 8.42
C ALA A 140 0.05 2.35 9.25
N GLY A 141 -0.16 2.11 10.55
CA GLY A 141 -0.64 3.13 11.49
C GLY A 141 -1.97 3.78 11.06
N SER A 142 -2.06 5.10 11.19
CA SER A 142 -3.20 5.91 10.74
C SER A 142 -3.23 6.15 9.21
N ALA A 143 -2.21 5.73 8.47
CA ALA A 143 -1.95 6.15 7.08
C ALA A 143 -2.39 5.14 6.01
N GLY A 144 -3.04 4.04 6.39
CA GLY A 144 -3.69 3.11 5.48
C GLY A 144 -3.05 1.73 5.39
N GLN A 145 -3.65 0.87 4.57
CA GLN A 145 -3.22 -0.51 4.39
C GLN A 145 -2.10 -0.64 3.35
N TYR A 146 -1.32 -1.71 3.47
CA TYR A 146 -0.23 -2.00 2.55
C TYR A 146 -0.12 -3.50 2.27
N PHE A 147 0.54 -3.83 1.17
CA PHE A 147 1.01 -5.18 0.86
C PHE A 147 2.49 -5.17 0.53
N TRP A 148 3.09 -6.36 0.45
CA TRP A 148 4.48 -6.51 0.05
C TRP A 148 4.55 -6.98 -1.40
N LEU A 149 5.39 -6.32 -2.19
CA LEU A 149 5.77 -6.79 -3.51
C LEU A 149 7.09 -7.55 -3.39
N LEU A 150 7.03 -8.86 -3.65
CA LEU A 150 8.20 -9.75 -3.62
C LEU A 150 8.81 -9.85 -5.02
N SER A 151 10.07 -9.46 -5.18
CA SER A 151 10.76 -9.48 -6.47
C SER A 151 12.15 -10.10 -6.29
N GLY A 152 12.24 -11.42 -6.52
CA GLY A 152 13.43 -12.19 -6.17
C GLY A 152 13.64 -12.23 -4.65
N ARG A 153 14.78 -11.72 -4.18
CA ARG A 153 15.11 -11.61 -2.75
C ARG A 153 14.62 -10.29 -2.13
N GLU A 154 14.18 -9.36 -2.96
CA GLU A 154 13.82 -8.02 -2.56
C GLU A 154 12.35 -7.94 -2.19
N ARG A 155 12.05 -7.06 -1.24
CA ARG A 155 10.70 -6.82 -0.74
C ARG A 155 10.45 -5.33 -0.68
N VAL A 156 9.42 -4.87 -1.38
CA VAL A 156 9.04 -3.45 -1.40
C VAL A 156 7.67 -3.27 -0.76
N GLN A 157 7.58 -2.39 0.24
CA GLN A 157 6.30 -2.04 0.86
C GLN A 157 5.49 -1.21 -0.13
N CYS A 158 4.28 -1.66 -0.46
CA CYS A 158 3.38 -0.97 -1.37
C CYS A 158 2.14 -0.50 -0.61
N ARG A 159 2.01 0.82 -0.39
CA ARG A 159 0.87 1.42 0.31
C ARG A 159 -0.18 1.83 -0.71
N TYR A 160 -1.43 1.49 -0.49
CA TYR A 160 -2.51 1.69 -1.47
C TYR A 160 -3.62 2.63 -0.99
N HIS A 161 -3.29 3.56 -0.09
CA HIS A 161 -4.22 4.57 0.40
C HIS A 161 -4.70 5.55 -0.69
N ARG A 162 -3.89 5.81 -1.74
CA ARG A 162 -4.24 6.66 -2.88
C ARG A 162 -4.93 5.93 -4.04
N LEU A 163 -5.05 4.60 -3.98
CA LEU A 163 -5.77 3.85 -5.01
C LEU A 163 -7.26 4.24 -5.03
N HIS A 164 -7.85 4.25 -6.23
CA HIS A 164 -9.29 4.37 -6.41
C HIS A 164 -10.03 3.22 -5.71
N ALA A 165 -11.30 3.45 -5.35
CA ALA A 165 -12.09 2.50 -4.57
C ALA A 165 -12.12 1.09 -5.19
N ASP A 166 -12.30 0.99 -6.51
CA ASP A 166 -12.33 -0.29 -7.22
C ASP A 166 -10.98 -1.01 -7.16
N ALA A 167 -9.87 -0.27 -7.33
CA ALA A 167 -8.54 -0.83 -7.22
C ALA A 167 -8.21 -1.25 -5.78
N LYS A 168 -8.65 -0.51 -4.75
CA LYS A 168 -8.53 -0.93 -3.34
C LYS A 168 -9.28 -2.23 -3.08
N LYS A 169 -10.52 -2.34 -3.58
CA LYS A 169 -11.33 -3.55 -3.46
C LYS A 169 -10.65 -4.74 -4.15
N ALA A 170 -10.08 -4.53 -5.33
CA ALA A 170 -9.31 -5.54 -6.03
C ALA A 170 -8.06 -5.96 -5.23
N ALA A 171 -7.32 -5.02 -4.65
CA ALA A 171 -6.14 -5.29 -3.84
C ALA A 171 -6.46 -6.15 -2.60
N LEU A 172 -7.61 -5.93 -1.97
CA LEU A 172 -8.09 -6.71 -0.82
C LEU A 172 -8.42 -8.16 -1.16
N GLY A 173 -8.72 -8.47 -2.43
CA GLY A 173 -9.07 -9.80 -2.90
C GLY A 173 -7.91 -10.58 -3.54
N LEU A 174 -6.69 -10.05 -3.51
CA LEU A 174 -5.54 -10.71 -4.13
C LEU A 174 -5.11 -11.95 -3.34
N ALA A 175 -4.90 -13.06 -4.05
CA ALA A 175 -4.29 -14.26 -3.48
C ALA A 175 -2.78 -14.06 -3.33
N GLU A 176 -2.20 -14.62 -2.26
CA GLU A 176 -0.74 -14.66 -2.09
C GLU A 176 -0.07 -15.31 -3.32
N GLY A 177 1.06 -14.75 -3.75
CA GLY A 177 1.82 -15.22 -4.92
C GLY A 177 1.35 -14.65 -6.26
N THR A 178 0.22 -13.91 -6.30
CA THR A 178 -0.31 -13.29 -7.52
C THR A 178 0.73 -12.39 -8.18
N GLY A 179 1.00 -12.57 -9.48
CA GLY A 179 1.90 -11.71 -10.24
C GLY A 179 1.32 -10.31 -10.42
N LEU A 180 2.10 -9.28 -10.11
CA LEU A 180 1.71 -7.88 -10.20
C LEU A 180 2.74 -7.06 -10.95
N LEU A 181 2.25 -6.16 -11.80
CA LEU A 181 2.94 -4.94 -12.21
C LEU A 181 2.33 -3.79 -11.41
N VAL A 182 3.15 -3.10 -10.62
CA VAL A 182 2.72 -1.95 -9.82
C VAL A 182 3.40 -0.69 -10.31
N ARG A 183 2.74 0.46 -10.15
CA ARG A 183 3.36 1.76 -10.34
C ARG A 183 2.95 2.71 -9.23
N GLY A 184 3.94 3.46 -8.75
CA GLY A 184 3.75 4.43 -7.69
C GLY A 184 4.96 5.33 -7.54
N LYS A 185 4.91 6.21 -6.54
CA LYS A 185 6.01 7.12 -6.21
C LYS A 185 6.75 6.61 -5.00
N LEU A 186 8.08 6.51 -5.07
CA LEU A 186 8.86 6.09 -3.90
C LEU A 186 8.88 7.22 -2.87
N ARG A 187 8.53 6.91 -1.64
CA ARG A 187 8.49 7.84 -0.50
C ARG A 187 9.32 7.30 0.65
N SER A 188 9.74 8.20 1.53
CA SER A 188 10.44 7.85 2.77
C SER A 188 9.55 8.11 3.99
N ALA A 189 9.59 7.18 4.94
CA ALA A 189 9.08 7.34 6.30
C ALA A 189 10.21 6.96 7.27
N GLY A 190 10.95 7.97 7.72
CA GLY A 190 12.13 7.78 8.57
C GLY A 190 13.23 7.00 7.87
N ALA A 191 13.63 5.87 8.44
CA ALA A 191 14.66 4.99 7.88
C ALA A 191 14.14 4.02 6.80
N SER A 192 12.84 4.02 6.51
CA SER A 192 12.21 3.07 5.58
C SER A 192 11.66 3.76 4.35
N SER A 193 11.83 3.13 3.19
CA SER A 193 11.18 3.58 1.94
C SER A 193 9.99 2.70 1.60
N TYR A 194 8.96 3.29 0.99
CA TYR A 194 7.77 2.59 0.53
C TYR A 194 7.31 3.15 -0.81
N LEU A 195 6.62 2.32 -1.58
CA LEU A 195 5.98 2.72 -2.82
C LEU A 195 4.55 3.18 -2.51
N ASP A 196 4.27 4.46 -2.75
CA ASP A 196 2.93 5.01 -2.69
C ASP A 196 2.20 4.72 -4.01
N LEU A 197 1.32 3.73 -3.99
CA LEU A 197 0.72 3.16 -5.19
C LEU A 197 -0.33 4.07 -5.81
N VAL A 198 -0.22 4.19 -7.13
CA VAL A 198 -1.14 4.95 -7.97
C VAL A 198 -1.97 3.99 -8.84
N LEU A 199 -1.36 2.89 -9.28
CA LEU A 199 -2.01 1.85 -10.06
C LEU A 199 -1.31 0.49 -9.89
N PHE A 200 -2.05 -0.58 -10.17
CA PHE A 200 -1.47 -1.91 -10.35
C PHE A 200 -2.26 -2.69 -11.40
N ARG A 201 -1.61 -3.69 -11.99
CA ARG A 201 -2.19 -4.66 -12.91
C ARG A 201 -1.82 -6.07 -12.46
N ILE A 202 -2.81 -6.94 -12.42
CA ILE A 202 -2.60 -8.39 -12.23
C ILE A 202 -2.01 -8.95 -13.53
N GLU A 203 -0.84 -9.58 -13.43
CA GLU A 203 -0.22 -10.29 -14.54
C GLU A 203 -0.64 -11.76 -14.48
N ARG A 204 -1.10 -12.31 -15.61
CA ARG A 204 -1.43 -13.73 -15.69
C ARG A 204 -0.15 -14.53 -15.46
N SER A 205 -0.23 -15.47 -14.53
CA SER A 205 0.83 -16.43 -14.22
C SER A 205 0.97 -17.46 -15.33
#